data_AF-A0A5M6IB43-F1
#
_entry.id   AF-A0A5M6IB43-F1
#
_cell.length_a   1.000
_cell.length_b   1.000
_cell.length_c   1.000
_cell.angle_alpha   90.00
_cell.angle_beta   90.00
_cell.angle_gamma   90.00
#
_symmetry.space_group_name_H-M   'P 1'
#
loop_
_entity.id
_entity.type
_entity.pdbx_description
1 polymer ?
#
loop_
_entity_poly.entity_id
_entity_poly.type
_entity_poly.pdbx_seq_one_letter_code
_entity_poly.pdbx_strand_id
1 'polypeptide(L)'
;MAEGNGMSDRPRDYLIRPRDARAATSRCADILHAVAHERGCSVAAIKGLRRTSALIAARREVVRRSTLADVSAARIGRVLDRDHTTILYHQSVLGLR
;
A
#
# COMPACT_ATOMS: atom_id res chain seq x y z
N MET A 1 -3.25 4.66 45.79
CA MET A 1 -3.67 5.74 44.89
C MET A 1 -2.82 5.61 43.64
N ALA A 2 -3.46 5.48 42.47
CA ALA A 2 -2.83 5.09 41.22
C ALA A 2 -2.31 6.32 40.48
N GLU A 3 -1.05 6.31 40.03
CA GLU A 3 -0.52 7.33 39.14
C GLU A 3 -0.46 6.80 37.71
N GLY A 4 -1.04 7.60 36.83
CA GLY A 4 -1.49 7.25 35.49
C GLY A 4 -0.36 6.91 34.51
N ASN A 5 -0.65 5.87 33.74
CA ASN A 5 0.05 5.40 32.56
C ASN A 5 0.31 6.54 31.55
N GLY A 6 1.57 6.94 31.41
CA GLY A 6 2.06 7.90 30.40
C GLY A 6 2.02 7.30 29.00
N MET A 7 0.86 7.37 28.35
CA MET A 7 0.64 6.86 27.01
C MET A 7 -0.14 7.89 26.22
N SER A 8 0.55 8.79 25.49
CA SER A 8 0.06 9.46 24.27
C SER A 8 1.00 10.59 23.86
N ASP A 9 2.07 10.28 23.12
CA ASP A 9 2.73 11.28 22.29
C ASP A 9 3.04 10.70 20.91
N ARG A 10 1.99 10.61 20.10
CA ARG A 10 2.12 10.49 18.64
C ARG A 10 1.17 11.51 18.02
N PRO A 11 1.66 12.53 17.30
CA PRO A 11 0.79 13.46 16.60
C PRO A 11 -0.01 12.71 15.53
N ARG A 12 -1.34 12.75 15.65
CA ARG A 12 -2.31 12.23 14.66
C ARG A 12 -2.55 13.26 13.55
N ASP A 13 -1.49 13.78 12.95
CA ASP A 13 -1.59 14.66 11.79
C ASP A 13 -1.70 13.85 10.49
N TYR A 14 -2.86 13.20 10.28
CA TYR A 14 -3.26 12.69 8.97
C TYR A 14 -4.09 13.75 8.22
N LEU A 15 -3.57 14.96 8.10
CA LEU A 15 -4.08 15.95 7.15
C LEU A 15 -3.40 15.73 5.80
N ILE A 16 -3.79 14.66 5.09
CA ILE A 16 -3.50 14.60 3.65
C ILE A 16 -4.36 15.69 3.01
N ARG A 17 -3.73 16.83 2.67
CA ARG A 17 -4.41 17.90 1.95
C ARG A 17 -4.95 17.34 0.62
N PRO A 18 -6.18 17.71 0.21
CA PRO A 18 -6.84 17.09 -0.96
C PRO A 18 -6.07 17.25 -2.29
N ARG A 19 -5.10 18.18 -2.36
CA ARG A 19 -4.22 18.36 -3.52
C ARG A 19 -3.16 17.25 -3.66
N ASP A 20 -2.62 16.76 -2.54
CA ASP A 20 -1.59 15.70 -2.52
C ASP A 20 -2.19 14.32 -2.78
N ALA A 21 -3.46 14.15 -2.42
CA ALA A 21 -4.18 12.92 -2.64
C ALA A 21 -4.20 12.52 -4.14
N ARG A 22 -4.43 13.47 -5.05
CA ARG A 22 -4.49 13.18 -6.48
C ARG A 22 -3.12 12.75 -7.03
N ALA A 23 -2.06 13.44 -6.62
CA ALA A 23 -0.68 13.10 -6.98
C ALA A 23 -0.25 11.72 -6.43
N ALA A 24 -0.63 11.39 -5.20
CA ALA A 24 -0.36 10.08 -4.60
C ALA A 24 -1.13 8.94 -5.28
N THR A 25 -2.38 9.18 -5.71
CA THR A 25 -3.13 8.21 -6.54
C THR A 25 -2.43 7.97 -7.87
N SER A 26 -2.02 9.04 -8.56
CA SER A 26 -1.26 8.92 -9.81
C SER A 26 0.01 8.09 -9.58
N ARG A 27 0.79 8.41 -8.54
CA ARG A 27 2.04 7.71 -8.23
C ARG A 27 1.85 6.20 -7.97
N CYS A 28 0.80 5.80 -7.24
CA CYS A 28 0.53 4.39 -6.99
C CYS A 28 0.02 3.66 -8.25
N ALA A 29 -0.77 4.34 -9.09
CA ALA A 29 -1.19 3.80 -10.39
C ALA A 29 0.01 3.63 -11.33
N ASP A 30 0.92 4.62 -11.40
CA ASP A 30 2.14 4.56 -12.21
C ASP A 30 3.03 3.38 -11.78
N ILE A 31 3.19 3.19 -10.47
CA ILE A 31 3.90 2.03 -9.90
C ILE A 31 3.25 0.71 -10.33
N LEU A 32 1.92 0.62 -10.26
CA LEU A 32 1.19 -0.58 -10.68
C LEU A 32 1.40 -0.89 -12.17
N HIS A 33 1.33 0.12 -13.04
CA HIS A 33 1.59 -0.04 -14.46
C HIS A 33 3.05 -0.44 -14.74
N ALA A 34 4.02 0.17 -14.06
CA ALA A 34 5.42 -0.18 -14.19
C ALA A 34 5.69 -1.65 -13.78
N VAL A 35 5.17 -2.08 -12.62
CA VAL A 35 5.33 -3.47 -12.15
C VAL A 35 4.65 -4.48 -13.09
N ALA A 36 3.48 -4.12 -13.63
CA ALA A 36 2.79 -4.96 -14.61
C ALA A 36 3.64 -5.17 -15.87
N HIS A 37 4.20 -4.08 -16.41
CA HIS A 37 5.09 -4.10 -17.56
C HIS A 37 6.37 -4.91 -17.28
N GLU A 38 7.08 -4.62 -16.20
CA GLU A 38 8.33 -5.30 -15.83
C GLU A 38 8.17 -6.81 -15.62
N ARG A 39 7.01 -7.25 -15.12
CA ARG A 39 6.73 -8.67 -14.86
C ARG A 39 5.98 -9.37 -15.98
N GLY A 40 5.72 -8.70 -17.09
CA GLY A 40 5.02 -9.28 -18.24
C GLY A 40 3.60 -9.75 -17.93
N CYS A 41 2.88 -9.02 -17.05
CA CYS A 41 1.51 -9.36 -16.66
C CYS A 41 0.57 -8.15 -16.80
N SER A 42 -0.72 -8.40 -16.89
CA SER A 42 -1.69 -7.30 -16.99
C SER A 42 -2.01 -6.71 -15.61
N VAL A 43 -2.32 -5.41 -15.58
CA VAL A 43 -2.82 -4.74 -14.37
C VAL A 43 -4.06 -5.46 -13.81
N ALA A 44 -4.96 -5.90 -14.69
CA ALA A 44 -6.13 -6.68 -14.30
C ALA A 44 -5.76 -8.00 -13.59
N ALA A 45 -4.68 -8.67 -14.00
CA ALA A 45 -4.22 -9.88 -13.35
C ALA A 45 -3.65 -9.60 -11.93
N ILE A 46 -2.93 -8.49 -11.76
CA ILE A 46 -2.43 -8.06 -10.44
C ILE A 46 -3.60 -7.74 -9.51
N LYS A 47 -4.62 -7.01 -9.98
CA LYS A 47 -5.80 -6.64 -9.18
C LYS A 47 -6.72 -7.84 -8.88
N GLY A 48 -6.82 -8.78 -9.83
CA GLY A 48 -7.71 -9.94 -9.76
C GLY A 48 -7.46 -10.86 -8.55
N LEU A 49 -8.36 -11.83 -8.37
CA LEU A 49 -8.35 -12.71 -7.19
C LEU A 49 -7.34 -13.86 -7.25
N ARG A 50 -6.82 -14.21 -8.44
CA ARG A 50 -5.92 -15.36 -8.65
C ARG A 50 -4.65 -15.23 -7.78
N ARG A 51 -4.24 -16.33 -7.14
CA ARG A 51 -3.12 -16.37 -6.17
C ARG A 51 -1.93 -17.20 -6.64
N THR A 52 -1.47 -17.00 -7.88
CA THR A 52 -0.23 -17.64 -8.34
C THR A 52 0.98 -17.00 -7.66
N SER A 53 2.08 -17.73 -7.53
CA SER A 53 3.34 -17.22 -6.97
C SER A 53 3.80 -15.95 -7.67
N ALA A 54 3.73 -15.92 -9.01
CA ALA A 54 4.08 -14.75 -9.82
C ALA A 54 3.20 -13.52 -9.51
N LEU A 55 1.88 -13.68 -9.39
CA LEU A 55 0.96 -12.57 -9.09
C LEU A 55 1.10 -12.10 -7.64
N ILE A 56 1.36 -13.00 -6.70
CA ILE A 56 1.63 -12.63 -5.31
C ILE A 56 2.92 -11.79 -5.25
N ALA A 57 3.97 -12.21 -5.96
CA ALA A 57 5.21 -11.45 -6.03
C ALA A 57 5.01 -10.07 -6.69
N ALA A 58 4.22 -9.98 -7.75
CA ALA A 58 3.86 -8.71 -8.38
C ALA A 58 3.10 -7.79 -7.41
N ARG A 59 2.10 -8.29 -6.69
CA ARG A 59 1.36 -7.50 -5.67
C ARG A 59 2.27 -6.99 -4.57
N ARG A 60 3.14 -7.86 -4.03
CA ARG A 60 4.12 -7.48 -3.00
C ARG A 60 5.05 -6.38 -3.52
N GLU A 61 5.48 -6.46 -4.77
CA GLU A 61 6.33 -5.43 -5.36
C GLU A 61 5.62 -4.09 -5.50
N VAL A 62 4.34 -4.07 -5.91
CA VAL A 62 3.53 -2.85 -5.91
C VAL A 62 3.39 -2.27 -4.50
N VAL A 63 3.11 -3.11 -3.50
CA VAL A 63 3.02 -2.68 -2.09
C VAL A 63 4.34 -2.10 -1.60
N ARG A 64 5.46 -2.77 -1.90
CA ARG A 64 6.81 -2.32 -1.50
C ARG A 64 7.12 -0.94 -2.08
N ARG A 65 7.03 -0.78 -3.40
CA ARG A 65 7.32 0.49 -4.08
C ARG A 65 6.37 1.61 -3.66
N SER A 66 5.09 1.30 -3.49
CA SER A 66 4.10 2.29 -3.06
C SER A 66 4.33 2.73 -1.61
N THR A 67 4.73 1.81 -0.73
CA THR A 67 5.07 2.12 0.66
C THR A 67 6.33 3.00 0.73
N LEU A 68 7.37 2.69 -0.07
CA LEU A 68 8.58 3.52 -0.19
C LEU A 68 8.32 4.89 -0.83
N ALA A 69 7.17 5.06 -1.51
CA ALA A 69 6.71 6.32 -2.06
C ALA A 69 5.73 7.06 -1.14
N ASP A 70 5.70 6.69 0.15
CA ASP A 70 4.83 7.25 1.20
C ASP A 70 3.32 7.16 0.91
N VAL A 71 2.90 6.17 0.13
CA VAL A 71 1.48 5.92 -0.13
C VAL A 71 0.87 5.13 1.02
N SER A 72 -0.24 5.63 1.58
CA SER A 72 -0.92 4.95 2.70
C SER A 72 -1.51 3.60 2.30
N ALA A 73 -1.54 2.64 3.24
CA ALA A 73 -2.06 1.30 3.01
C ALA A 73 -3.50 1.28 2.47
N ALA A 74 -4.36 2.17 2.98
CA ALA A 74 -5.73 2.31 2.50
C ALA A 74 -5.78 2.75 1.01
N ARG A 75 -4.86 3.63 0.60
CA ARG A 75 -4.80 4.11 -0.79
C ARG A 75 -4.23 3.05 -1.73
N ILE A 76 -3.17 2.35 -1.30
CA ILE A 76 -2.65 1.18 -2.01
C ILE A 76 -3.76 0.14 -2.23
N GLY A 77 -4.58 -0.11 -1.19
CA GLY A 77 -5.72 -1.02 -1.25
C GLY A 77 -6.73 -0.62 -2.33
N ARG A 78 -7.13 0.65 -2.38
CA ARG A 78 -8.05 1.16 -3.43
C ARG A 78 -7.49 0.97 -4.84
N VAL A 79 -6.20 1.20 -5.05
CA VAL A 79 -5.56 1.04 -6.37
C VAL A 79 -5.49 -0.44 -6.76
N LEU A 80 -5.19 -1.33 -5.82
CA LEU A 80 -5.10 -2.78 -6.03
C LEU A 80 -6.45 -3.51 -5.98
N ASP A 81 -7.54 -2.82 -5.65
CA ASP A 81 -8.86 -3.41 -5.38
C ASP A 81 -8.81 -4.46 -4.24
N ARG A 82 -8.17 -4.07 -3.14
CA ARG A 82 -7.94 -4.90 -1.95
C ARG A 82 -8.25 -4.15 -0.67
N ASP A 83 -8.70 -4.89 0.33
CA ASP A 83 -8.88 -4.33 1.65
C ASP A 83 -7.54 -3.90 2.27
N HIS A 84 -7.57 -2.82 3.04
CA HIS A 84 -6.40 -2.25 3.69
C HIS A 84 -5.68 -3.25 4.62
N THR A 85 -6.40 -4.19 5.26
CA THR A 85 -5.78 -5.24 6.09
C THR A 85 -4.90 -6.19 5.27
N THR A 86 -5.28 -6.45 4.01
CA THR A 86 -4.46 -7.26 3.08
C THR A 86 -3.16 -6.53 2.74
N ILE A 87 -3.21 -5.21 2.62
CA ILE A 87 -2.01 -4.39 2.40
C ILE A 87 -1.11 -4.41 3.63
N LEU A 88 -1.68 -4.27 4.83
CA LEU A 88 -0.94 -4.37 6.08
C LEU A 88 -0.25 -5.73 6.25
N TYR A 89 -0.93 -6.82 5.88
CA TYR A 89 -0.32 -8.15 5.83
C TYR A 89 0.87 -8.19 4.88
N HIS A 90 0.75 -7.65 3.67
CA HIS A 90 1.88 -7.57 2.74
C HIS A 90 3.05 -6.74 3.27
N GLN A 91 2.79 -5.60 3.91
CA GLN A 91 3.83 -4.77 4.52
C GLN A 91 4.56 -5.50 5.64
N SER A 92 3.84 -6.24 6.49
CA SER A 92 4.43 -7.08 7.55
C SER A 92 5.32 -8.18 6.99
N VAL A 93 4.87 -8.92 5.97
CA VAL A 93 5.68 -9.95 5.31
C VAL A 93 6.93 -9.38 4.64
N LEU A 94 6.90 -8.10 4.25
CA LEU A 94 8.03 -7.40 3.63
C LEU A 94 8.95 -6.70 4.64
N GLY A 95 8.62 -6.71 5.94
CA GLY A 95 9.41 -6.00 6.96
C GLY A 95 9.36 -4.47 6.81
N LEU A 96 8.31 -3.93 6.21
CA LEU A 96 8.13 -2.48 5.99
C LEU A 96 7.37 -1.80 7.14
N ARG A 97 7.16 -2.51 8.24
CA ARG A 97 6.36 -2.09 9.37
C ARG A 97 6.97 -2.59 10.67
#